data_AF-R9PJL1-F1
#
_entry.id   AF-R9PJL1-F1
#
_cell.length_a   1.000
_cell.length_b   1.000
_cell.length_c   1.000
_cell.angle_alpha   90.00
_cell.angle_beta   90.00
_cell.angle_gamma   90.00
#
_symmetry.space_group_name_H-M   'P 1'
#
loop_
_entity.id
_entity.type
_entity.pdbx_description
1 polymer ?
#
loop_
_entity_poly.entity_id
_entity_poly.type
_entity_poly.pdbx_seq_one_letter_code
_entity_poly.pdbx_strand_id
1 'polypeptide(L)'
;MIDESNPAGRLHKILAEVRNQNDKAPVKKAWATVLGIEENDVLVTKSVVELYSLSQEIQSLIKMNEGLNHELYLSSFAQIERAFFPLNLGTQWSTVKPHLTPEALTRLQFCAEELSRFYSEESLSEEDLKDIIQKTEELFESLYKSNLPEALRLSLLEEVERIRNAINLYKIKGAKGLKEALQGTLGAVVSNQEELKEASKTDKDVIKRLGELIEKMDSFASKALKIKKALASPVKFMTELLTKDEESAEIET
;
A
#
# COMPACT_ATOMS: atom_id res chain seq x y z
N MET A 1 23.57 7.23 -0.17
CA MET A 1 22.52 6.23 -0.43
C MET A 1 21.22 7.00 -0.45
N ILE A 2 20.33 6.77 -1.41
CA ILE A 2 19.08 7.53 -1.49
C ILE A 2 18.13 7.07 -0.39
N ASP A 3 17.52 8.01 0.29
CA ASP A 3 16.51 7.74 1.32
C ASP A 3 15.20 7.28 0.65
N GLU A 4 14.79 6.04 0.92
CA GLU A 4 13.58 5.41 0.38
C GLU A 4 12.35 5.58 1.30
N SER A 5 12.51 6.31 2.42
CA SER A 5 11.42 6.60 3.37
C SER A 5 10.36 7.53 2.79
N ASN A 6 10.57 8.11 1.60
CA ASN A 6 9.63 9.01 0.96
C ASN A 6 9.28 8.60 -0.49
N PRO A 7 8.15 9.10 -1.03
CA PRO A 7 7.70 8.82 -2.40
C PRO A 7 8.76 9.02 -3.48
N ALA A 8 9.54 10.11 -3.42
CA ALA A 8 10.54 10.42 -4.42
C ALA A 8 11.72 9.46 -4.39
N GLY A 9 12.15 9.07 -3.18
CA GLY A 9 13.17 8.04 -2.99
C GLY A 9 12.78 6.69 -3.56
N ARG A 10 11.55 6.24 -3.27
CA ARG A 10 11.00 4.99 -3.84
C ARG A 10 10.92 5.05 -5.35
N LEU A 11 10.37 6.13 -5.90
CA LEU A 11 10.28 6.30 -7.36
C LEU A 11 11.67 6.32 -7.98
N HIS A 12 12.63 7.03 -7.38
CA HIS A 12 14.01 7.07 -7.87
C HIS A 12 14.61 5.67 -7.93
N LYS A 13 14.51 4.87 -6.85
CA LYS A 13 15.04 3.51 -6.80
C LYS A 13 14.47 2.67 -7.96
N ILE A 14 13.14 2.67 -8.11
CA ILE A 14 12.45 1.91 -9.15
C ILE A 14 12.91 2.35 -10.54
N LEU A 15 12.98 3.66 -10.78
CA LEU A 15 13.40 4.20 -12.08
C LEU A 15 14.89 3.93 -12.39
N ALA A 16 15.75 3.96 -11.38
CA ALA A 16 17.16 3.60 -11.51
C ALA A 16 17.33 2.10 -11.82
N GLU A 17 16.57 1.23 -11.15
CA GLU A 17 16.57 -0.22 -11.39
C GLU A 17 16.07 -0.55 -12.81
N VAL A 18 14.95 0.04 -13.25
CA VAL A 18 14.35 -0.26 -14.56
C VAL A 18 15.19 0.29 -15.71
N ARG A 19 15.87 1.41 -15.53
CA ARG A 19 16.80 1.97 -16.52
C ARG A 19 17.93 0.99 -16.89
N ASN A 20 18.32 0.11 -15.96
CA ASN A 20 19.38 -0.88 -16.16
C ASN A 20 18.89 -2.18 -16.82
N GLN A 21 17.59 -2.29 -17.14
CA GLN A 21 17.05 -3.45 -17.86
C GLN A 21 17.60 -3.52 -19.29
N ASN A 22 17.58 -4.74 -19.85
CA ASN A 22 18.05 -5.02 -21.20
C ASN A 22 17.24 -4.23 -22.24
N ASP A 23 17.93 -3.46 -23.09
CA ASP A 23 17.35 -2.61 -24.13
C ASP A 23 16.38 -3.35 -25.07
N LYS A 24 16.63 -4.65 -25.32
CA LYS A 24 15.79 -5.48 -26.20
C LYS A 24 14.62 -6.16 -25.49
N ALA A 25 14.57 -6.12 -24.16
CA ALA A 25 13.46 -6.71 -23.41
C ALA A 25 12.16 -5.95 -23.72
N PRO A 26 11.01 -6.64 -23.78
CA PRO A 26 9.72 -5.96 -23.81
C PRO A 26 9.56 -5.05 -22.58
N VAL A 27 8.91 -3.90 -22.75
CA VAL A 27 8.57 -2.96 -21.65
C VAL A 27 7.85 -3.69 -20.52
N LYS A 28 6.94 -4.62 -20.86
CA LYS A 28 6.26 -5.47 -19.89
C LYS A 28 7.22 -6.21 -18.96
N LYS A 29 8.21 -6.88 -19.54
CA LYS A 29 9.20 -7.68 -18.82
C LYS A 29 10.10 -6.79 -17.95
N ALA A 30 10.49 -5.62 -18.46
CA ALA A 30 11.31 -4.67 -17.71
C ALA A 30 10.61 -4.23 -16.41
N TRP A 31 9.34 -3.82 -16.51
CA TRP A 31 8.54 -3.44 -15.35
C TRP A 31 8.25 -4.61 -14.40
N ALA A 32 7.81 -5.76 -14.93
CA ALA A 32 7.52 -6.94 -14.13
C ALA A 32 8.74 -7.37 -13.28
N THR A 33 9.92 -7.39 -13.89
CA THR A 33 11.18 -7.76 -13.23
C THR A 33 11.52 -6.82 -12.08
N VAL A 34 11.48 -5.51 -12.30
CA VAL A 34 11.85 -4.52 -11.27
C VAL A 34 10.81 -4.46 -10.15
N LEU A 35 9.54 -4.63 -10.48
CA LEU A 35 8.48 -4.57 -9.48
C LEU A 35 8.30 -5.89 -8.73
N GLY A 36 8.93 -6.98 -9.19
CA GLY A 36 8.79 -8.30 -8.57
C GLY A 36 7.38 -8.88 -8.72
N ILE A 37 6.70 -8.54 -9.81
CA ILE A 37 5.33 -8.99 -10.11
C ILE A 37 5.33 -9.95 -11.30
N GLU A 38 4.27 -10.71 -11.45
CA GLU A 38 4.08 -11.59 -12.60
C GLU A 38 4.07 -10.78 -13.91
N GLU A 39 4.61 -11.35 -14.99
CA GLU A 39 4.66 -10.76 -16.34
C GLU A 39 3.28 -10.78 -17.03
N ASN A 40 2.29 -10.20 -16.37
CA ASN A 40 0.89 -10.14 -16.77
C ASN A 40 0.51 -8.71 -17.17
N ASP A 41 -0.16 -8.55 -18.31
CA ASP A 41 -0.50 -7.25 -18.88
C ASP A 41 -1.33 -6.37 -17.92
N VAL A 42 -2.28 -6.97 -17.19
CA VAL A 42 -3.16 -6.26 -16.24
C VAL A 42 -2.36 -5.79 -15.03
N LEU A 43 -1.56 -6.68 -14.43
CA LEU A 43 -0.77 -6.35 -13.25
C LEU A 43 0.28 -5.28 -13.56
N VAL A 44 1.01 -5.44 -14.67
CA VAL A 44 2.01 -4.44 -15.09
C VAL A 44 1.35 -3.11 -15.40
N THR A 45 0.21 -3.10 -16.11
CA THR A 45 -0.52 -1.85 -16.40
C THR A 45 -0.95 -1.15 -15.12
N LYS A 46 -1.56 -1.89 -14.18
CA LYS A 46 -1.97 -1.34 -12.88
C LYS A 46 -0.79 -0.74 -12.14
N SER A 47 0.34 -1.44 -12.07
CA SER A 47 1.52 -0.92 -11.37
C SER A 47 2.14 0.30 -12.05
N VAL A 48 2.17 0.37 -13.38
CA VAL A 48 2.65 1.56 -14.11
C VAL A 48 1.75 2.77 -13.87
N VAL A 49 0.41 2.57 -13.83
CA VAL A 49 -0.52 3.64 -13.42
C VAL A 49 -0.20 4.14 -12.01
N GLU A 50 0.11 3.24 -11.08
CA GLU A 50 0.46 3.62 -9.71
C GLU A 50 1.82 4.34 -9.61
N LEU A 51 2.79 4.01 -10.47
CA LEU A 51 4.04 4.77 -10.58
C LEU A 51 3.80 6.20 -11.11
N TYR A 52 2.90 6.35 -12.08
CA TYR A 52 2.48 7.67 -12.55
C TYR A 52 1.78 8.45 -11.43
N SER A 53 0.85 7.84 -10.71
CA SER A 53 0.20 8.46 -9.54
C SER A 53 1.22 8.89 -8.47
N LEU A 54 2.24 8.05 -8.21
CA LEU A 54 3.34 8.40 -7.30
C LEU A 54 4.12 9.63 -7.80
N SER A 55 4.35 9.75 -9.10
CA SER A 55 4.97 10.95 -9.69
C SER A 55 4.13 12.22 -9.47
N GLN A 56 2.79 12.13 -9.57
CA GLN A 56 1.89 13.25 -9.29
C GLN A 56 1.87 13.63 -7.81
N GLU A 57 1.92 12.62 -6.93
CA GLU A 57 2.02 12.84 -5.49
C GLU A 57 3.29 13.61 -5.13
N ILE A 58 4.45 13.22 -5.68
CA ILE A 58 5.71 13.92 -5.42
C ILE A 58 5.62 15.38 -5.86
N GLN A 59 5.08 15.65 -7.05
CA GLN A 59 4.91 17.02 -7.54
C GLN A 59 4.01 17.84 -6.61
N SER A 60 2.96 17.23 -6.06
CA SER A 60 2.05 17.88 -5.11
C SER A 60 2.77 18.20 -3.80
N LEU A 61 3.51 17.23 -3.24
CA LEU A 61 4.27 17.42 -1.99
C LEU A 61 5.35 18.50 -2.11
N ILE A 62 6.07 18.56 -3.24
CA ILE A 62 7.07 19.62 -3.48
C ILE A 62 6.40 20.99 -3.60
N LYS A 63 5.25 21.09 -4.28
CA LYS A 63 4.49 22.35 -4.42
C LYS A 63 3.96 22.89 -3.09
N MET A 64 3.70 22.02 -2.12
CA MET A 64 3.25 22.43 -0.78
C MET A 64 4.33 23.19 0.01
N ASN A 65 5.60 23.07 -0.37
CA ASN A 65 6.68 23.85 0.25
C ASN A 65 6.92 25.14 -0.55
N GLU A 66 6.32 26.24 -0.09
CA GLU A 66 6.41 27.57 -0.73
C GLU A 66 7.84 28.14 -0.78
N GLY A 67 8.75 27.65 0.05
CA GLY A 67 10.14 28.10 0.09
C GLY A 67 11.04 27.55 -1.02
N LEU A 68 10.53 26.63 -1.85
CA LEU A 68 11.30 25.96 -2.90
C LEU A 68 11.16 26.66 -4.25
N ASN A 69 12.23 26.62 -5.04
CA ASN A 69 12.15 26.92 -6.46
C ASN A 69 11.50 25.72 -7.19
N HIS A 70 10.19 25.75 -7.36
CA HIS A 70 9.45 24.62 -7.96
C HIS A 70 9.87 24.32 -9.40
N GLU A 71 10.25 25.31 -10.20
CA GLU A 71 10.73 25.09 -11.57
C GLU A 71 12.01 24.24 -11.59
N LEU A 72 12.94 24.54 -10.68
CA LEU A 72 14.19 23.79 -10.54
C LEU A 72 13.94 22.31 -10.21
N TYR A 73 13.02 22.02 -9.29
CA TYR A 73 12.74 20.67 -8.83
C TYR A 73 11.85 19.88 -9.80
N LEU A 74 10.87 20.54 -10.43
CA LEU A 74 9.80 19.86 -11.17
C LEU A 74 10.02 19.79 -12.69
N SER A 75 11.01 20.52 -13.23
CA SER A 75 11.26 20.61 -14.68
C SER A 75 11.50 19.26 -15.39
N SER A 76 11.96 18.22 -14.69
CA SER A 76 12.14 16.88 -15.29
C SER A 76 10.91 15.96 -15.22
N PHE A 77 9.84 16.33 -14.51
CA PHE A 77 8.70 15.41 -14.32
C PHE A 77 7.96 15.11 -15.61
N ALA A 78 7.74 16.10 -16.47
CA ALA A 78 7.13 15.88 -17.78
C ALA A 78 7.93 14.88 -18.65
N GLN A 79 9.25 14.80 -18.45
CA GLN A 79 10.09 13.81 -19.12
C GLN A 79 10.01 12.44 -18.42
N ILE A 80 10.06 12.40 -17.08
CA ILE A 80 9.92 11.16 -16.30
C ILE A 80 8.58 10.49 -16.62
N GLU A 81 7.51 11.24 -16.73
CA GLU A 81 6.16 10.75 -17.03
C GLU A 81 6.06 10.06 -18.40
N ARG A 82 6.92 10.44 -19.36
CA ARG A 82 7.02 9.74 -20.65
C ARG A 82 7.59 8.33 -20.54
N ALA A 83 8.23 8.00 -19.42
CA ALA A 83 8.62 6.62 -19.14
C ALA A 83 7.42 5.73 -18.76
N PHE A 84 6.29 6.33 -18.37
CA PHE A 84 5.05 5.63 -18.01
C PHE A 84 4.03 5.65 -19.14
N PHE A 85 3.86 6.80 -19.80
CA PHE A 85 2.82 6.99 -20.83
C PHE A 85 3.33 7.67 -22.11
N PRO A 86 2.87 7.21 -23.30
CA PRO A 86 1.92 6.11 -23.53
C PRO A 86 2.52 4.73 -23.21
N LEU A 87 1.75 3.89 -22.51
CA LEU A 87 2.20 2.55 -22.11
C LEU A 87 2.03 1.56 -23.26
N ASN A 88 3.15 1.15 -23.87
CA ASN A 88 3.17 0.08 -24.85
C ASN A 88 3.97 -1.10 -24.32
N LEU A 89 3.27 -2.13 -23.86
CA LEU A 89 3.86 -3.29 -23.19
C LEU A 89 4.73 -4.15 -24.11
N GLY A 90 4.42 -4.18 -25.41
CA GLY A 90 5.08 -5.02 -26.41
C GLY A 90 6.33 -4.40 -27.04
N THR A 91 6.54 -3.09 -26.90
CA THR A 91 7.72 -2.42 -27.45
C THR A 91 8.98 -2.74 -26.68
N GLN A 92 10.14 -2.54 -27.31
CA GLN A 92 11.43 -2.71 -26.67
C GLN A 92 11.70 -1.62 -25.63
N TRP A 93 12.34 -1.98 -24.53
CA TRP A 93 12.71 -1.06 -23.45
C TRP A 93 13.58 0.10 -23.92
N SER A 94 14.40 -0.10 -24.97
CA SER A 94 15.17 0.93 -25.65
C SER A 94 14.36 2.14 -26.12
N THR A 95 13.05 1.98 -26.33
CA THR A 95 12.14 3.07 -26.71
C THR A 95 11.75 3.97 -25.54
N VAL A 96 11.76 3.43 -24.31
CA VAL A 96 11.32 4.12 -23.08
C VAL A 96 12.52 4.65 -22.29
N LYS A 97 13.59 3.87 -22.19
CA LYS A 97 14.83 4.18 -21.46
C LYS A 97 15.40 5.59 -21.70
N PRO A 98 15.38 6.18 -22.91
CA PRO A 98 15.88 7.53 -23.14
C PRO A 98 15.17 8.62 -22.33
N HIS A 99 13.94 8.39 -21.88
CA HIS A 99 13.23 9.33 -21.00
C HIS A 99 13.80 9.36 -19.57
N LEU A 100 14.49 8.31 -19.14
CA LEU A 100 15.14 8.22 -17.84
C LEU A 100 16.59 8.69 -17.93
N THR A 101 16.82 9.98 -18.16
CA THR A 101 18.18 10.55 -18.24
C THR A 101 18.84 10.63 -16.86
N PRO A 102 20.18 10.68 -16.77
CA PRO A 102 20.88 10.93 -15.51
C PRO A 102 20.38 12.21 -14.83
N GLU A 103 20.17 13.29 -15.59
CA GLU A 103 19.66 14.55 -15.07
C GLU A 103 18.27 14.39 -14.43
N ALA A 104 17.34 13.71 -15.11
CA ALA A 104 16.00 13.48 -14.59
C ALA A 104 16.02 12.69 -13.28
N LEU A 105 16.86 11.65 -13.19
CA LEU A 105 17.06 10.89 -11.97
C LEU A 105 17.70 11.74 -10.87
N THR A 106 18.71 12.56 -11.18
CA THR A 106 19.32 13.48 -10.21
C THR A 106 18.33 14.49 -9.65
N ARG A 107 17.43 15.05 -10.47
CA ARG A 107 16.38 15.96 -9.95
C ARG A 107 15.39 15.23 -9.04
N LEU A 108 15.01 14.01 -9.39
CA LEU A 108 14.16 13.19 -8.53
C LEU A 108 14.87 12.85 -7.21
N GLN A 109 16.18 12.62 -7.24
CA GLN A 109 17.00 12.48 -6.02
C GLN A 109 16.96 13.76 -5.17
N PHE A 110 17.07 14.95 -5.75
CA PHE A 110 16.93 16.20 -4.99
C PHE A 110 15.53 16.37 -4.38
N CYS A 111 14.48 15.92 -5.08
CA CYS A 111 13.14 15.86 -4.49
C CYS A 111 13.11 14.92 -3.29
N ALA A 112 13.78 13.76 -3.36
CA ALA A 112 13.87 12.83 -2.24
C ALA A 112 14.56 13.45 -1.03
N GLU A 113 15.71 14.11 -1.22
CA GLU A 113 16.44 14.80 -0.14
C GLU A 113 15.60 15.92 0.52
N GLU A 114 14.83 16.65 -0.28
CA GLU A 114 13.97 17.72 0.24
C GLU A 114 12.77 17.16 1.00
N LEU A 115 12.10 16.13 0.46
CA LEU A 115 11.00 15.47 1.13
C LEU A 115 11.43 14.89 2.48
N SER A 116 12.60 14.27 2.60
CA SER A 116 13.10 13.68 3.85
C SER A 116 13.14 14.67 5.03
N ARG A 117 13.13 15.97 4.78
CA ARG A 117 13.11 17.00 5.84
C ARG A 117 11.75 17.15 6.53
N PHE A 118 10.65 16.83 5.85
CA PHE A 118 9.29 17.06 6.34
C PHE A 118 8.31 15.91 6.09
N TYR A 119 8.71 14.92 5.30
CA TYR A 119 7.96 13.72 4.96
C TYR A 119 8.90 12.51 5.02
N SER A 120 8.66 11.62 5.96
CA SER A 120 9.40 10.36 6.08
C SER A 120 8.49 9.28 6.66
N GLU A 121 8.51 8.12 6.02
CA GLU A 121 7.81 6.91 6.44
C GLU A 121 8.83 5.86 6.85
N GLU A 122 8.64 5.22 7.99
CA GLU A 122 9.45 4.04 8.30
C GLU A 122 9.05 2.88 7.40
N SER A 123 10.05 2.22 6.82
CA SER A 123 9.84 1.00 6.04
C SER A 123 9.37 -0.13 6.96
N LEU A 124 8.44 -0.92 6.44
CA LEU A 124 7.94 -2.13 7.06
C LEU A 124 9.04 -3.20 6.98
N SER A 125 9.33 -3.88 8.10
CA SER A 125 10.28 -4.98 8.10
C SER A 125 9.74 -6.13 7.24
N GLU A 126 10.60 -6.95 6.63
CA GLU A 126 10.12 -8.11 5.86
C GLU A 126 9.26 -9.06 6.71
N GLU A 127 9.58 -9.17 8.00
CA GLU A 127 8.81 -9.96 8.97
C GLU A 127 7.42 -9.38 9.21
N ASP A 128 7.31 -8.06 9.44
CA ASP A 128 6.02 -7.41 9.60
C ASP A 128 5.16 -7.55 8.33
N LEU A 129 5.77 -7.54 7.13
CA LEU A 129 5.01 -7.63 5.87
C LEU A 129 4.46 -9.02 5.71
N LYS A 130 5.28 -10.02 6.02
CA LYS A 130 4.92 -11.43 6.00
C LYS A 130 3.80 -11.73 6.99
N ASP A 131 3.83 -11.12 8.18
CA ASP A 131 2.77 -11.26 9.19
C ASP A 131 1.43 -10.66 8.70
N ILE A 132 1.45 -9.48 8.09
CA ILE A 132 0.24 -8.88 7.49
C ILE A 132 -0.30 -9.78 6.36
N ILE A 133 0.57 -10.31 5.49
CA ILE A 133 0.20 -11.25 4.43
C ILE A 133 -0.48 -12.48 5.03
N GLN A 134 0.15 -13.09 6.05
CA GLN A 134 -0.37 -14.28 6.70
C GLN A 134 -1.74 -14.03 7.31
N LYS A 135 -1.90 -12.95 8.09
CA LYS A 135 -3.19 -12.60 8.71
C LYS A 135 -4.29 -12.29 7.69
N THR A 136 -3.93 -11.69 6.55
CA THR A 136 -4.85 -11.44 5.45
C THR A 136 -5.35 -12.75 4.84
N GLU A 137 -4.44 -13.71 4.61
CA GLU A 137 -4.80 -15.03 4.07
C GLU A 137 -5.63 -15.85 5.06
N GLU A 138 -5.27 -15.79 6.33
CA GLU A 138 -6.02 -16.43 7.40
C GLU A 138 -7.46 -15.90 7.51
N LEU A 139 -7.66 -14.58 7.40
CA LEU A 139 -8.99 -13.98 7.38
C LEU A 139 -9.78 -14.39 6.13
N PHE A 140 -9.14 -14.43 4.96
CA PHE A 140 -9.77 -14.92 3.74
C PHE A 140 -10.31 -16.34 3.90
N GLU A 141 -9.47 -17.24 4.42
CA GLU A 141 -9.82 -18.65 4.64
C GLU A 141 -10.96 -18.82 5.65
N SER A 142 -11.01 -18.02 6.71
CA SER A 142 -12.11 -18.07 7.67
C SER A 142 -13.41 -17.54 7.08
N LEU A 143 -13.37 -16.44 6.32
CA LEU A 143 -14.53 -15.90 5.60
C LEU A 143 -15.10 -16.92 4.62
N TYR A 144 -14.24 -17.61 3.87
CA TYR A 144 -14.65 -18.63 2.90
C TYR A 144 -15.41 -19.80 3.57
N LYS A 145 -15.00 -20.19 4.78
CA LYS A 145 -15.60 -21.30 5.55
C LYS A 145 -16.76 -20.87 6.45
N SER A 146 -16.97 -19.56 6.61
CA SER A 146 -17.96 -19.00 7.52
C SER A 146 -19.39 -19.16 7.00
N ASN A 147 -20.35 -19.13 7.92
CA ASN A 147 -21.78 -19.12 7.63
C ASN A 147 -22.38 -17.71 7.74
N LEU A 148 -21.55 -16.69 7.56
CA LEU A 148 -21.98 -15.29 7.61
C LEU A 148 -23.05 -14.98 6.56
N PRO A 149 -23.95 -14.01 6.85
CA PRO A 149 -24.83 -13.44 5.84
C PRO A 149 -24.05 -13.03 4.60
N GLU A 150 -24.57 -13.35 3.42
CA GLU A 150 -23.86 -13.18 2.14
C GLU A 150 -23.33 -11.76 1.94
N ALA A 151 -24.15 -10.76 2.25
CA ALA A 151 -23.78 -9.35 2.14
C ALA A 151 -22.60 -8.97 3.05
N LEU A 152 -22.59 -9.44 4.31
CA LEU A 152 -21.49 -9.20 5.24
C LEU A 152 -20.22 -9.90 4.76
N ARG A 153 -20.33 -11.17 4.36
CA ARG A 153 -19.19 -11.94 3.84
C ARG A 153 -18.56 -11.27 2.61
N LEU A 154 -19.39 -10.80 1.67
CA LEU A 154 -18.93 -10.09 0.49
C LEU A 154 -18.20 -8.79 0.87
N SER A 155 -18.78 -7.99 1.77
CA SER A 155 -18.16 -6.74 2.24
C SER A 155 -16.79 -6.98 2.88
N LEU A 156 -16.64 -8.05 3.69
CA LEU A 156 -15.36 -8.38 4.30
C LEU A 156 -14.34 -8.94 3.29
N LEU A 157 -14.80 -9.71 2.30
CA LEU A 157 -13.94 -10.19 1.20
C LEU A 157 -13.42 -9.04 0.32
N GLU A 158 -14.23 -8.01 0.08
CA GLU A 158 -13.78 -6.80 -0.64
C GLU A 158 -12.64 -6.09 0.11
N GLU A 159 -12.70 -6.05 1.45
CA GLU A 159 -11.65 -5.48 2.27
C GLU A 159 -10.38 -6.35 2.29
N VAL A 160 -10.51 -7.68 2.31
CA VAL A 160 -9.37 -8.59 2.11
C VAL A 160 -8.67 -8.31 0.79
N GLU A 161 -9.42 -8.15 -0.30
CA GLU A 161 -8.85 -7.83 -1.62
C GLU A 161 -8.22 -6.43 -1.66
N ARG A 162 -8.81 -5.45 -0.97
CA ARG A 162 -8.21 -4.11 -0.81
C ARG A 162 -6.84 -4.21 -0.12
N ILE A 163 -6.73 -4.99 0.94
CA ILE A 163 -5.50 -5.20 1.70
C ILE A 163 -4.46 -5.95 0.85
N ARG A 164 -4.84 -7.05 0.19
CA ARG A 164 -3.96 -7.78 -0.76
C ARG A 164 -3.39 -6.84 -1.82
N ASN A 165 -4.23 -5.97 -2.39
CA ASN A 165 -3.79 -4.97 -3.36
C ASN A 165 -2.80 -3.95 -2.77
N ALA A 166 -3.02 -3.49 -1.54
CA ALA A 166 -2.10 -2.57 -0.87
C ALA A 166 -0.74 -3.21 -0.56
N ILE A 167 -0.74 -4.49 -0.16
CA ILE A 167 0.48 -5.29 0.02
C ILE A 167 1.26 -5.39 -1.30
N ASN A 168 0.59 -5.78 -2.39
CA ASN A 168 1.21 -5.93 -3.71
C ASN A 168 1.80 -4.61 -4.23
N LEU A 169 1.21 -3.47 -3.86
CA LEU A 169 1.66 -2.15 -4.25
C LEU A 169 2.60 -1.50 -3.21
N TYR A 170 3.00 -2.22 -2.15
CA TYR A 170 3.80 -1.65 -1.06
C TYR A 170 5.13 -1.06 -1.55
N LYS A 171 5.82 -1.71 -2.51
CA LYS A 171 7.07 -1.20 -3.11
C LYS A 171 6.89 0.20 -3.74
N ILE A 172 5.68 0.51 -4.20
CA ILE A 172 5.32 1.79 -4.84
C ILE A 172 4.77 2.76 -3.79
N LYS A 173 3.68 2.38 -3.11
CA LYS A 173 2.90 3.27 -2.24
C LYS A 173 3.47 3.43 -0.83
N GLY A 174 4.37 2.55 -0.40
CA GLY A 174 4.92 2.58 0.95
C GLY A 174 3.85 2.41 2.03
N ALA A 175 4.12 2.98 3.21
CA ALA A 175 3.29 2.84 4.39
C ALA A 175 1.89 3.46 4.20
N LYS A 176 1.81 4.57 3.48
CA LYS A 176 0.56 5.25 3.14
C LYS A 176 -0.47 4.31 2.49
N GLY A 177 -0.07 3.47 1.53
CA GLY A 177 -1.00 2.56 0.86
C GLY A 177 -1.66 1.54 1.79
N LEU A 178 -0.89 0.99 2.73
CA LEU A 178 -1.44 0.09 3.76
C LEU A 178 -2.32 0.83 4.77
N LYS A 179 -1.99 2.06 5.12
CA LYS A 179 -2.82 2.92 5.98
C LYS A 179 -4.19 3.20 5.33
N GLU A 180 -4.21 3.52 4.05
CA GLU A 180 -5.45 3.76 3.31
C GLU A 180 -6.33 2.49 3.25
N ALA A 181 -5.71 1.32 3.07
CA ALA A 181 -6.43 0.05 3.13
C ALA A 181 -7.02 -0.20 4.53
N LEU A 182 -6.24 0.00 5.60
CA LEU A 182 -6.71 -0.09 6.98
C LEU A 182 -7.90 0.85 7.23
N GLN A 183 -7.83 2.10 6.77
CA GLN A 183 -8.93 3.06 6.92
C GLN A 183 -10.20 2.61 6.22
N GLY A 184 -10.08 2.02 5.02
CA GLY A 184 -11.21 1.38 4.33
C GLY A 184 -11.82 0.25 5.16
N THR A 185 -10.98 -0.63 5.70
CA THR A 185 -11.42 -1.79 6.49
C THR A 185 -12.12 -1.37 7.78
N LEU A 186 -11.61 -0.35 8.46
CA LEU A 186 -12.27 0.23 9.63
C LEU A 186 -13.62 0.86 9.27
N GLY A 187 -13.71 1.53 8.13
CA GLY A 187 -14.97 2.04 7.60
C GLY A 187 -15.98 0.93 7.37
N ALA A 188 -15.56 -0.21 6.80
CA ALA A 188 -16.40 -1.38 6.62
C ALA A 188 -16.85 -1.99 7.96
N VAL A 189 -15.96 -2.08 8.96
CA VAL A 189 -16.31 -2.54 10.32
C VAL A 189 -17.40 -1.66 10.94
N VAL A 190 -17.22 -0.35 10.89
CA VAL A 190 -18.21 0.61 11.44
C VAL A 190 -19.54 0.50 10.70
N SER A 191 -19.50 0.35 9.38
CA SER A 191 -20.70 0.28 8.54
C SER A 191 -21.52 -0.99 8.76
N ASN A 192 -20.86 -2.09 9.16
CA ASN A 192 -21.48 -3.41 9.38
C ASN A 192 -21.51 -3.81 10.88
N GLN A 193 -21.47 -2.83 11.78
CA GLN A 193 -21.25 -3.08 13.22
C GLN A 193 -22.32 -3.98 13.87
N GLU A 194 -23.58 -3.91 13.45
CA GLU A 194 -24.65 -4.72 14.04
C GLU A 194 -24.59 -6.16 13.53
N GLU A 195 -24.33 -6.35 12.24
CA GLU A 195 -24.13 -7.66 11.63
C GLU A 195 -22.89 -8.35 12.21
N LEU A 196 -21.82 -7.60 12.46
CA LEU A 196 -20.61 -8.10 13.12
C LEU A 196 -20.86 -8.50 14.59
N LYS A 197 -21.76 -7.80 15.30
CA LYS A 197 -22.18 -8.19 16.66
C LYS A 197 -22.96 -9.50 16.68
N GLU A 198 -23.81 -9.73 15.69
CA GLU A 198 -24.52 -11.01 15.59
C GLU A 198 -23.56 -12.12 15.15
N ALA A 199 -22.68 -11.84 14.21
CA ALA A 199 -21.63 -12.76 13.76
C ALA A 199 -20.67 -13.18 14.87
N SER A 200 -20.41 -12.33 15.88
CA SER A 200 -19.56 -12.73 17.01
C SER A 200 -20.15 -13.86 17.84
N LYS A 201 -21.46 -14.13 17.73
CA LYS A 201 -22.10 -15.25 18.43
C LYS A 201 -21.92 -16.58 17.68
N THR A 202 -21.77 -16.55 16.36
CA THR A 202 -21.78 -17.74 15.49
C THR A 202 -20.46 -18.02 14.77
N ASP A 203 -19.68 -16.99 14.45
CA ASP A 203 -18.49 -17.05 13.58
C ASP A 203 -17.29 -16.34 14.26
N LYS A 204 -17.02 -16.70 15.52
CA LYS A 204 -15.97 -16.09 16.37
C LYS A 204 -14.59 -16.04 15.73
N ASP A 205 -14.22 -17.05 14.94
CA ASP A 205 -12.92 -17.11 14.26
C ASP A 205 -12.75 -15.97 13.25
N VAL A 206 -13.81 -15.59 12.52
CA VAL A 206 -13.77 -14.46 11.58
C VAL A 206 -13.54 -13.16 12.34
N ILE A 207 -14.30 -12.93 13.41
CA ILE A 207 -14.20 -11.70 14.21
C ILE A 207 -12.79 -11.56 14.82
N LYS A 208 -12.25 -12.66 15.36
CA LYS A 208 -10.90 -12.72 15.90
C LYS A 208 -9.85 -12.36 14.85
N ARG A 209 -9.87 -13.01 13.68
CA ARG A 209 -8.88 -12.76 12.61
C ARG A 209 -8.97 -11.34 12.03
N LEU A 210 -10.19 -10.81 11.91
CA LEU A 210 -10.42 -9.43 11.49
C LEU A 210 -9.80 -8.45 12.51
N GLY A 211 -10.03 -8.69 13.80
CA GLY A 211 -9.43 -7.90 14.89
C GLY A 211 -7.91 -7.93 14.88
N GLU A 212 -7.31 -9.14 14.78
CA GLU A 212 -5.86 -9.30 14.74
C GLU A 212 -5.21 -8.63 13.52
N LEU A 213 -5.84 -8.72 12.35
CA LEU A 213 -5.36 -8.05 11.13
C LEU A 213 -5.40 -6.53 11.29
N ILE A 214 -6.51 -5.99 11.79
CA ILE A 214 -6.66 -4.55 12.07
C ILE A 214 -5.60 -4.08 13.06
N GLU A 215 -5.41 -4.80 14.17
CA GLU A 215 -4.42 -4.45 15.18
C GLU A 215 -3.00 -4.43 14.59
N LYS A 216 -2.65 -5.45 13.79
CA LYS A 216 -1.33 -5.51 13.16
C LYS A 216 -1.11 -4.35 12.20
N MET A 217 -2.10 -4.06 11.35
CA MET A 217 -2.03 -2.94 10.40
C MET A 217 -1.99 -1.58 11.10
N ASP A 218 -2.74 -1.37 12.20
CA ASP A 218 -2.71 -0.13 12.98
C ASP A 218 -1.36 0.05 13.68
N SER A 219 -0.84 -1.00 14.29
CA SER A 219 0.50 -1.00 14.90
C SER A 219 1.57 -0.60 13.89
N PHE A 220 1.49 -1.15 12.67
CA PHE A 220 2.37 -0.75 11.57
C PHE A 220 2.18 0.72 11.17
N ALA A 221 0.96 1.11 10.81
CA ALA A 221 0.69 2.46 10.30
C ALA A 221 1.10 3.55 11.29
N SER A 222 0.92 3.28 12.59
CA SER A 222 1.31 4.18 13.68
C SER A 222 2.82 4.35 13.80
N LYS A 223 3.56 3.24 13.75
CA LYS A 223 5.04 3.26 13.75
C LYS A 223 5.55 3.96 12.49
N ALA A 224 5.11 3.49 11.33
CA ALA A 224 5.62 3.91 10.04
C ALA A 224 5.37 5.38 9.73
N LEU A 225 4.20 5.91 10.07
CA LEU A 225 3.86 7.30 9.78
C LEU A 225 4.13 8.24 10.95
N LYS A 226 4.71 7.73 12.05
CA LYS A 226 4.94 8.49 13.31
C LYS A 226 3.68 9.22 13.78
N ILE A 227 2.52 8.66 13.50
CA ILE A 227 1.22 9.17 13.92
C ILE A 227 0.81 8.50 15.23
N LYS A 228 0.05 9.20 16.06
CA LYS A 228 -0.64 8.53 17.18
C LYS A 228 -1.53 7.42 16.62
N LYS A 229 -1.60 6.29 17.32
CA LYS A 229 -2.48 5.18 16.97
C LYS A 229 -3.86 5.70 16.60
N ALA A 230 -4.36 5.33 15.43
CA ALA A 230 -5.52 5.97 14.85
C ALA A 230 -6.82 5.61 15.59
N LEU A 231 -6.78 4.66 16.54
CA LEU A 231 -7.95 3.88 16.90
C LEU A 231 -8.10 3.70 18.41
N ALA A 232 -8.83 4.62 19.03
CA ALA A 232 -9.41 4.39 20.35
C ALA A 232 -10.88 3.92 20.29
N SER A 233 -11.56 3.97 19.13
CA SER A 233 -13.00 3.64 19.06
C SER A 233 -13.34 2.43 18.18
N PRO A 234 -12.85 2.28 16.93
CA PRO A 234 -13.14 1.06 16.15
C PRO A 234 -12.35 -0.17 16.61
N VAL A 235 -11.07 0.01 16.99
CA VAL A 235 -10.31 -1.06 17.67
C VAL A 235 -10.94 -1.36 19.01
N LYS A 236 -11.35 -0.35 19.77
CA LYS A 236 -12.06 -0.56 21.03
C LYS A 236 -13.37 -1.32 20.83
N PHE A 237 -14.12 -1.03 19.78
CA PHE A 237 -15.31 -1.78 19.40
C PHE A 237 -14.98 -3.24 19.10
N MET A 238 -13.95 -3.51 18.29
CA MET A 238 -13.48 -4.87 18.00
C MET A 238 -12.97 -5.59 19.26
N THR A 239 -12.23 -4.90 20.13
CA THR A 239 -11.79 -5.47 21.41
C THR A 239 -12.97 -5.70 22.35
N GLU A 240 -13.94 -4.77 22.43
CA GLU A 240 -15.17 -4.94 23.22
C GLU A 240 -15.99 -6.14 22.71
N LEU A 241 -15.97 -6.39 21.40
CA LEU A 241 -16.61 -7.54 20.78
C LEU A 241 -15.90 -8.86 21.13
N LEU A 242 -14.57 -8.83 21.30
CA LEU A 242 -13.76 -9.98 21.70
C LEU A 242 -13.77 -10.23 23.22
N THR A 243 -13.80 -9.18 24.04
CA THR A 243 -13.71 -9.28 25.52
C THR A 243 -15.06 -9.50 26.20
N LYS A 244 -16.19 -9.11 25.60
CA LYS A 244 -17.52 -9.35 26.18
C LYS A 244 -17.87 -10.83 26.34
N ASP A 245 -17.18 -11.72 25.62
CA ASP A 245 -17.39 -13.16 25.70
C ASP A 245 -16.60 -13.84 26.82
N GLU A 246 -15.46 -13.27 27.26
CA GLU A 246 -14.65 -13.85 28.35
C GLU A 246 -15.35 -13.70 29.72
N GLU A 247 -16.00 -12.55 29.98
CA GLU A 247 -16.76 -12.34 31.22
C GLU A 247 -18.01 -13.23 31.32
N SER A 248 -18.61 -13.64 30.20
CA SER A 248 -19.75 -14.57 30.21
C SER A 248 -19.35 -16.05 30.37
N ALA A 249 -18.09 -16.41 30.09
CA ALA A 249 -17.59 -17.77 30.24
C ALA A 249 -17.09 -18.09 31.66
N GLU A 250 -16.69 -17.09 32.45
CA GLU A 250 -16.24 -17.27 33.83
C GLU A 250 -17.38 -17.28 34.88
N ILE A 251 -18.62 -17.02 34.49
CA ILE A 251 -19.78 -16.99 35.40
C ILE A 251 -20.55 -18.34 35.42
N GLU A 252 -20.23 -19.29 34.54
CA GLU A 252 -20.87 -20.62 34.47
C GLU A 252 -20.00 -21.80 34.97
N THR A 253 -19.01 -21.56 35.84
CA THR A 253 -18.28 -22.63 36.56
C THR A 253 -18.46 -22.59 38.06
#